data_AF-A0A4D4KGN1-F1
#
_entry.id   AF-A0A4D4KGN1-F1
#
_cell.length_a   1.000
_cell.length_b   1.000
_cell.length_c   1.000
_cell.angle_alpha   90.00
_cell.angle_beta   90.00
_cell.angle_gamma   90.00
#
_symmetry.space_group_name_H-M   'P 1'
#
loop_
_entity.id
_entity.type
_entity.pdbx_description
1 polymer ?
#
loop_
_entity_poly.entity_id
_entity_poly.type
_entity_poly.pdbx_seq_one_letter_code
_entity_poly.pdbx_strand_id
1 'polypeptide(L)'
;MAMEQFLEQAGKLTGGDTASATWCQLAAPIPTPPHEVHQASGRKRLTQRSKPLPYAVTGCATILFSPLLLLAALDGMTPQQIKARKRKKNAVRARKAEFPQMGLDRAFDGNWNATAGQFLLTWYSQAPDPERLIVPMNDKITLLAAPSRWWYRGRPKRLRIIAEFPTDLARCRIPEFADDDIRRFWLQFSDGSWISLKAERGEQTQRFFAACRAQLSQ
;
A
#
# COMPACT_ATOMS: atom_id res chain seq x y z
N MET A 1 2.73 17.37 9.38
CA MET A 1 1.60 17.51 10.32
C MET A 1 0.57 16.37 10.29
N ALA A 2 0.02 15.91 9.16
CA ALA A 2 -0.98 14.83 9.21
C ALA A 2 -0.40 13.47 9.70
N MET A 3 0.78 13.07 9.22
CA MET A 3 1.36 11.75 9.51
C MET A 3 1.78 11.56 10.97
N GLU A 4 2.41 12.55 11.60
CA GLU A 4 2.94 12.44 12.98
C GLU A 4 1.84 12.07 13.99
N GLN A 5 0.66 12.66 13.86
CA GLN A 5 -0.48 12.33 14.73
C GLN A 5 -0.99 10.90 14.53
N PHE A 6 -0.85 10.33 13.32
CA PHE A 6 -1.16 8.93 13.07
C PHE A 6 -0.12 8.00 13.67
N LEU A 7 1.17 8.37 13.62
CA LEU A 7 2.25 7.61 14.24
C LEU A 7 2.09 7.59 15.76
N GLU A 8 1.83 8.75 16.37
CA GLU A 8 1.57 8.85 17.81
C GLU A 8 0.37 7.98 18.22
N GLN A 9 -0.73 8.05 17.47
CA GLN A 9 -1.90 7.22 17.73
C GLN A 9 -1.63 5.73 17.49
N ALA A 10 -0.84 5.39 16.47
CA ALA A 10 -0.43 4.02 16.21
C ALA A 10 0.40 3.50 17.39
N GLY A 11 1.39 4.27 17.87
CA GLY A 11 2.22 3.90 19.02
C GLY A 11 1.39 3.69 20.29
N LYS A 12 0.35 4.50 20.50
CA LYS A 12 -0.61 4.30 21.60
C LYS A 12 -1.40 2.99 21.48
N LEU A 13 -1.73 2.56 20.26
CA LEU A 13 -2.51 1.34 20.02
C LEU A 13 -1.63 0.09 20.06
N THR A 14 -0.42 0.19 19.51
CA THR A 14 0.47 -0.96 19.32
C THR A 14 1.48 -1.13 20.46
N GLY A 15 1.69 -0.11 21.28
CA GLY A 15 2.59 -0.12 22.43
C GLY A 15 4.09 -0.10 22.07
N GLY A 16 4.44 0.29 20.84
CA GLY A 16 5.82 0.20 20.33
C GLY A 16 6.21 1.32 19.37
N ASP A 17 7.42 1.23 18.82
CA ASP A 17 7.94 2.21 17.85
C ASP A 17 7.17 2.13 16.53
N THR A 18 6.82 3.31 16.01
CA THR A 18 6.05 3.48 14.77
C THR A 18 6.78 4.34 13.75
N ALA A 19 8.05 4.67 13.99
CA ALA A 19 8.88 5.46 13.06
C ALA A 19 8.95 4.87 11.65
N SER A 20 8.77 3.55 11.54
CA SER A 20 8.78 2.80 10.29
C SER A 20 7.38 2.49 9.74
N ALA A 21 6.31 3.05 10.32
CA ALA A 21 4.96 2.79 9.83
C ALA A 21 4.69 3.53 8.51
N THR A 22 3.99 2.87 7.59
CA THR A 22 3.60 3.48 6.31
C THR A 22 2.17 3.12 5.92
N TRP A 23 1.52 4.01 5.17
CA TRP A 23 0.24 3.68 4.57
C TRP A 23 0.45 2.74 3.39
N CYS A 24 -0.36 1.69 3.32
CA CYS A 24 -0.39 0.75 2.22
C CYS A 24 -1.82 0.45 1.77
N GLN A 25 -1.94 -0.05 0.56
CA GLN A 25 -3.17 -0.61 0.00
C GLN A 25 -2.80 -1.84 -0.84
N LEU A 26 -3.78 -2.64 -1.23
CA LEU A 26 -3.53 -3.74 -2.16
C LEU A 26 -2.93 -3.23 -3.47
N ALA A 27 -1.91 -3.93 -3.96
CA ALA A 27 -1.16 -3.53 -5.15
C ALA A 27 -1.98 -3.68 -6.44
N ALA A 28 -3.00 -4.55 -6.41
CA ALA A 28 -3.93 -4.85 -7.48
C ALA A 28 -5.35 -5.10 -6.90
N PRO A 29 -6.40 -5.09 -7.74
CA PRO A 29 -7.75 -5.45 -7.30
C PRO A 29 -7.82 -6.88 -6.75
N ILE A 30 -8.66 -7.08 -5.72
CA ILE A 30 -8.97 -8.45 -5.24
C ILE A 30 -9.74 -9.17 -6.36
N PRO A 31 -9.30 -10.35 -6.82
CA PRO A 31 -10.07 -11.14 -7.77
C PRO A 31 -11.31 -11.72 -7.09
N THR A 32 -12.34 -12.03 -7.87
CA THR A 32 -13.58 -12.62 -7.33
C THR A 32 -13.28 -13.99 -6.71
N PRO A 33 -13.62 -14.23 -5.44
CA PRO A 33 -13.43 -15.55 -4.85
C PRO A 33 -14.39 -16.59 -5.46
N PRO A 34 -14.03 -17.88 -5.42
CA PRO A 34 -14.96 -18.97 -5.69
C PRO A 34 -16.23 -18.84 -4.85
N HIS A 35 -17.36 -19.26 -5.42
CA HIS A 35 -18.68 -19.10 -4.79
C HIS A 35 -18.75 -19.76 -3.40
N GLU A 36 -18.14 -20.92 -3.23
CA GLU A 36 -18.08 -21.67 -1.97
C GLU A 36 -17.34 -20.87 -0.87
N VAL A 37 -16.18 -20.31 -1.21
CA VAL A 37 -15.38 -19.46 -0.31
C VAL A 37 -16.14 -18.19 0.07
N HIS A 38 -16.81 -17.57 -0.90
CA HIS A 38 -17.59 -16.37 -0.67
C HIS A 38 -18.76 -16.62 0.30
N GLN A 39 -19.44 -17.77 0.17
CA GLN A 39 -20.50 -18.15 1.11
C GLN A 39 -19.96 -18.38 2.53
N ALA A 40 -18.82 -19.05 2.66
CA ALA A 40 -18.17 -19.30 3.95
C ALA A 40 -17.72 -18.00 4.64
N SER A 41 -17.29 -16.99 3.87
CA SER A 41 -16.85 -15.69 4.40
C SER A 41 -17.99 -14.76 4.88
N GLY A 42 -19.24 -15.19 4.72
CA GLY A 42 -20.43 -14.36 4.93
C GLY A 42 -20.69 -13.41 3.76
N ARG A 43 -21.93 -12.92 3.63
CA ARG A 43 -22.40 -12.08 2.48
C ARG A 43 -21.76 -10.68 2.37
N LYS A 44 -20.54 -10.48 2.88
CA LYS A 44 -19.85 -9.18 2.90
C LYS A 44 -19.19 -8.92 1.55
N ARG A 45 -19.41 -7.73 0.99
CA ARG A 45 -18.87 -7.35 -0.32
C ARG A 45 -17.34 -7.22 -0.29
N LEU A 46 -16.66 -8.02 -1.11
CA LEU A 46 -15.22 -7.93 -1.38
C LEU A 46 -14.90 -6.95 -2.52
N THR A 47 -15.58 -5.82 -2.56
CA THR A 47 -15.33 -4.81 -3.59
C THR A 47 -14.51 -3.67 -3.02
N GLN A 48 -13.34 -3.41 -3.61
CA GLN A 48 -12.59 -2.17 -3.44
C GLN A 48 -13.49 -1.00 -3.87
N ARG A 49 -14.24 -0.42 -2.93
CA ARG A 49 -15.15 0.68 -3.26
C ARG A 49 -14.31 1.95 -3.32
N SER A 50 -14.05 2.43 -4.54
CA SER A 50 -13.32 3.67 -4.77
C SER A 50 -13.95 4.82 -4.00
N LYS A 51 -13.16 5.57 -3.23
CA LYS A 51 -13.59 6.88 -2.70
C LYS A 51 -14.01 7.72 -3.90
N PRO A 52 -15.18 8.39 -3.89
CA PRO A 52 -15.46 9.38 -4.93
C PRO A 52 -14.34 10.41 -4.88
N LEU A 53 -13.60 10.55 -5.97
CA LEU A 53 -12.61 11.62 -6.09
C LEU A 53 -13.37 12.95 -5.92
N PRO A 54 -12.99 13.84 -5.00
CA PRO A 54 -13.49 15.22 -5.01
C PRO A 54 -12.99 16.03 -6.23
N TYR A 55 -12.27 15.39 -7.17
CA TYR A 55 -11.63 16.02 -8.33
C TYR A 55 -12.47 16.07 -9.61
N ALA A 56 -13.74 15.68 -9.59
CA ALA A 56 -14.61 15.83 -10.77
C ALA A 56 -14.80 17.32 -11.19
N VAL A 57 -14.46 18.27 -10.32
CA VAL A 57 -14.48 19.71 -10.63
C VAL A 57 -13.11 20.21 -11.16
N THR A 58 -12.02 19.45 -11.02
CA THR A 58 -10.66 19.88 -11.43
C THR A 58 -10.34 19.51 -12.89
N GLY A 59 -11.21 18.75 -13.56
CA GLY A 59 -11.03 18.34 -14.96
C GLY A 59 -11.14 19.49 -15.96
N CYS A 60 -11.98 20.49 -15.70
CA CYS A 60 -12.17 21.60 -16.64
C CYS A 60 -11.08 22.67 -16.57
N ALA A 61 -10.43 22.86 -15.41
CA ALA A 61 -9.38 23.87 -15.25
C ALA A 61 -8.02 23.44 -15.83
N THR A 62 -7.75 22.13 -15.92
CA THR A 62 -6.46 21.62 -16.41
C THR A 62 -6.33 21.72 -17.92
N ILE A 63 -7.41 21.65 -18.69
CA ILE A 63 -7.34 21.72 -20.16
C ILE A 63 -6.89 23.10 -20.65
N LEU A 64 -7.26 24.18 -19.94
CA LEU A 64 -6.88 25.55 -20.29
C LEU A 64 -5.52 25.98 -19.72
N PHE A 65 -5.12 25.48 -18.54
CA PHE A 65 -3.82 25.79 -17.92
C PHE A 65 -2.68 24.82 -18.29
N SER A 66 -2.98 23.62 -18.79
CA SER A 66 -1.96 22.61 -19.11
C SER A 66 -0.96 23.06 -20.18
N PRO A 67 -1.32 23.68 -21.32
CA PRO A 67 -0.31 24.03 -22.33
C PRO A 67 0.65 25.14 -21.87
N LEU A 68 0.16 26.16 -21.15
CA LEU A 68 1.00 27.23 -20.59
C LEU A 68 1.92 26.72 -19.46
N LEU A 69 1.43 25.84 -18.58
CA LEU A 69 2.27 25.19 -17.57
C LEU A 69 3.28 24.21 -18.20
N LEU A 70 2.90 23.53 -19.30
CA LEU A 70 3.83 22.66 -20.03
C LEU A 70 4.93 23.49 -20.69
N LEU A 71 4.58 24.63 -21.30
CA LEU A 71 5.52 25.57 -21.90
C LEU A 71 6.44 26.20 -20.85
N ALA A 72 5.91 26.70 -19.73
CA ALA A 72 6.71 27.23 -18.64
C ALA A 72 7.64 26.19 -17.99
N ALA A 73 7.19 24.93 -17.87
CA ALA A 73 8.02 23.84 -17.38
C ALA A 73 9.08 23.38 -18.41
N LEU A 74 8.83 23.58 -19.71
CA LEU A 74 9.80 23.31 -20.77
C LEU A 74 10.83 24.44 -20.90
N ASP A 75 10.41 25.70 -20.76
CA ASP A 75 11.29 26.88 -20.78
C ASP A 75 12.27 26.88 -19.60
N GLY A 76 11.86 26.36 -18.44
CA GLY A 76 12.73 26.21 -17.27
C GLY A 76 13.59 24.94 -17.24
N MET A 77 13.40 24.01 -18.18
CA MET A 77 14.12 22.72 -18.17
C MET A 77 15.12 22.61 -19.32
N THR A 78 16.38 22.36 -18.97
CA THR A 78 17.39 22.10 -20.00
C THR A 78 17.08 20.80 -20.74
N PRO A 79 17.47 20.66 -22.02
CA PRO A 79 17.33 19.40 -22.75
C PRO A 79 17.95 18.19 -22.02
N GLN A 80 18.98 18.43 -21.20
CA GLN A 80 19.60 17.43 -20.34
C GLN A 80 18.67 16.95 -19.21
N GLN A 81 17.94 17.86 -18.55
CA GLN A 81 16.97 17.50 -17.51
C GLN A 81 15.80 16.70 -18.07
N ILE A 82 15.31 17.07 -19.27
CA ILE A 82 14.25 16.32 -19.96
C ILE A 82 14.72 14.90 -20.29
N LYS A 83 15.94 14.76 -20.85
CA LYS A 83 16.56 13.46 -21.14
C LYS A 83 16.75 12.64 -19.85
N ALA A 84 17.23 13.24 -18.77
CA ALA A 84 17.42 12.57 -17.49
C ALA A 84 16.08 12.07 -16.91
N ARG A 85 15.03 12.88 -16.95
CA ARG A 85 13.67 12.48 -16.52
C ARG A 85 13.11 11.34 -17.36
N LYS A 86 13.32 11.39 -18.68
CA LYS A 86 12.90 10.30 -19.60
C LYS A 86 13.66 9.01 -19.31
N ARG A 87 14.99 9.09 -19.09
CA ARG A 87 15.82 7.95 -18.67
C ARG A 87 15.34 7.36 -17.36
N LYS A 88 15.10 8.20 -16.34
CA LYS A 88 14.55 7.76 -15.04
C LYS A 88 13.20 7.05 -15.21
N LYS A 89 12.27 7.63 -15.98
CA LYS A 89 10.96 7.03 -16.27
C LYS A 89 11.08 5.68 -16.99
N ASN A 90 11.98 5.58 -17.96
CA ASN A 90 12.22 4.33 -18.68
C ASN A 90 12.86 3.27 -17.79
N ALA A 91 13.81 3.64 -16.93
CA ALA A 91 14.41 2.72 -15.95
C ALA A 91 13.37 2.18 -14.96
N VAL A 92 12.45 3.03 -14.48
CA VAL A 92 11.33 2.57 -13.63
C VAL A 92 10.39 1.65 -14.40
N ARG A 93 10.13 1.93 -15.68
CA ARG A 93 9.29 1.05 -16.53
C ARG A 93 9.94 -0.30 -16.79
N ALA A 94 11.24 -0.33 -17.06
CA ALA A 94 12.00 -1.56 -17.26
C ALA A 94 11.91 -2.46 -16.02
N ARG A 95 12.18 -1.90 -14.83
CA ARG A 95 12.01 -2.62 -13.54
C ARG A 95 10.58 -3.10 -13.31
N LYS A 96 9.57 -2.32 -13.70
CA LYS A 96 8.16 -2.72 -13.59
C LYS A 96 7.77 -3.87 -14.52
N ALA A 97 8.53 -4.13 -15.58
CA ALA A 97 8.29 -5.26 -16.47
C ALA A 97 8.54 -6.61 -15.78
N GLU A 98 9.29 -6.62 -14.67
CA GLU A 98 9.56 -7.82 -13.85
C GLU A 98 8.39 -8.17 -12.91
N PHE A 99 7.42 -7.26 -12.70
CA PHE A 99 6.32 -7.47 -11.77
C PHE A 99 5.51 -8.74 -12.01
N PRO A 100 5.14 -9.10 -13.27
CA PRO A 100 4.37 -10.31 -13.54
C PRO A 100 5.12 -11.59 -13.17
N GLN A 101 6.43 -11.63 -13.39
CA GLN A 101 7.26 -12.80 -13.06
C GLN A 101 7.33 -13.02 -11.55
N MET A 102 7.26 -11.94 -10.77
CA MET A 102 7.28 -12.00 -9.31
C MET A 102 5.87 -12.00 -8.69
N GLY A 103 4.80 -11.89 -9.49
CA GLY A 103 3.43 -11.79 -8.99
C GLY A 103 3.07 -10.46 -8.30
N LEU A 104 3.90 -9.43 -8.40
CA LEU A 104 3.62 -8.09 -7.84
C LEU A 104 2.51 -7.35 -8.58
N ASP A 105 2.09 -7.85 -9.73
CA ASP A 105 0.94 -7.37 -10.51
C ASP A 105 -0.39 -7.95 -10.03
N ARG A 106 -0.36 -8.97 -9.16
CA ARG A 106 -1.54 -9.59 -8.54
C ARG A 106 -1.69 -9.14 -7.09
N ALA A 107 -2.90 -9.26 -6.56
CA ALA A 107 -3.17 -8.91 -5.16
C ALA A 107 -2.64 -9.97 -4.19
N PHE A 108 -2.62 -11.24 -4.60
CA PHE A 108 -2.16 -12.38 -3.82
C PHE A 108 -1.87 -13.59 -4.73
N ASP A 109 -1.40 -14.67 -4.12
CA ASP A 109 -0.99 -15.92 -4.77
C ASP A 109 -2.10 -16.73 -5.46
N GLY A 110 -3.37 -16.46 -5.16
CA GLY A 110 -4.52 -17.17 -5.72
C GLY A 110 -5.09 -18.28 -4.82
N ASN A 111 -4.44 -18.59 -3.69
CA ASN A 111 -4.90 -19.63 -2.77
C ASN A 111 -5.83 -19.07 -1.70
N TRP A 112 -7.14 -19.22 -1.91
CA TRP A 112 -8.18 -18.72 -0.99
C TRP A 112 -8.22 -19.45 0.35
N ASN A 113 -7.71 -20.68 0.42
CA ASN A 113 -7.72 -21.48 1.65
C ASN A 113 -6.48 -21.25 2.52
N ALA A 114 -5.44 -20.62 1.97
CA ALA A 114 -4.25 -20.22 2.71
C ALA A 114 -4.47 -18.93 3.52
N THR A 115 -3.50 -18.60 4.36
CA THR A 115 -3.53 -17.46 5.27
C THR A 115 -3.76 -16.14 4.53
N ALA A 116 -3.06 -15.93 3.40
CA ALA A 116 -3.26 -14.76 2.55
C ALA A 116 -4.72 -14.65 2.04
N GLY A 117 -5.27 -15.76 1.54
CA GLY A 117 -6.65 -15.82 1.06
C GLY A 117 -7.67 -15.52 2.14
N GLN A 118 -7.55 -16.16 3.31
CA GLN A 118 -8.42 -15.91 4.46
C GLN A 118 -8.32 -14.48 4.98
N PHE A 119 -7.10 -13.93 5.02
CA PHE A 119 -6.91 -12.54 5.39
C PHE A 119 -7.52 -11.57 4.36
N LEU A 120 -7.44 -11.85 3.06
CA LEU A 120 -8.12 -11.04 2.04
C LEU A 120 -9.65 -11.03 2.21
N LEU A 121 -10.25 -12.14 2.61
CA LEU A 121 -11.70 -12.21 2.89
C LEU A 121 -12.11 -11.30 4.07
N THR A 122 -11.20 -11.13 5.03
CA THR A 122 -11.43 -10.24 6.18
C THR A 122 -11.02 -8.79 5.91
N TRP A 123 -10.15 -8.53 4.90
CA TRP A 123 -9.58 -7.23 4.59
C TRP A 123 -10.62 -6.11 4.49
N TYR A 124 -11.69 -6.29 3.70
CA TYR A 124 -12.76 -5.30 3.55
C TYR A 124 -13.92 -5.50 4.54
N SER A 125 -14.02 -6.68 5.14
CA SER A 125 -15.03 -6.99 6.15
C SER A 125 -14.80 -6.24 7.47
N GLN A 126 -13.54 -5.94 7.78
CA GLN A 126 -13.13 -5.22 9.01
C GLN A 126 -13.13 -3.70 8.83
N ALA A 127 -12.75 -3.21 7.66
CA ALA A 127 -12.80 -1.78 7.36
C ALA A 127 -13.10 -1.55 5.86
N PRO A 128 -14.14 -0.76 5.54
CA PRO A 128 -14.55 -0.52 4.15
C PRO A 128 -13.53 0.30 3.34
N ASP A 129 -12.58 0.96 4.01
CA ASP A 129 -11.53 1.69 3.32
C ASP A 129 -10.49 0.77 2.66
N PRO A 130 -9.84 1.14 1.55
CA PRO A 130 -8.71 0.36 1.03
C PRO A 130 -7.36 0.64 1.69
N GLU A 131 -7.18 1.78 2.37
CA GLU A 131 -5.90 2.16 2.97
C GLU A 131 -5.75 1.56 4.37
N ARG A 132 -4.56 1.05 4.66
CA ARG A 132 -4.15 0.51 5.95
C ARG A 132 -2.84 1.16 6.34
N LEU A 133 -2.65 1.43 7.62
CA LEU A 133 -1.35 1.80 8.16
C LEU A 133 -0.69 0.49 8.64
N ILE A 134 0.39 0.09 7.98
CA ILE A 134 1.19 -1.07 8.40
C ILE A 134 2.30 -0.59 9.32
N VAL A 135 2.46 -1.28 10.45
CA VAL A 135 3.42 -0.98 11.50
C VAL A 135 4.28 -2.23 11.70
N PRO A 136 5.48 -2.30 11.09
CA PRO A 136 6.41 -3.38 11.38
C PRO A 136 7.06 -3.14 12.75
N MET A 137 7.04 -4.16 13.60
CA MET A 137 7.70 -4.21 14.90
C MET A 137 8.66 -5.40 14.93
N ASN A 138 9.52 -5.46 15.95
CA ASN A 138 10.54 -6.51 16.05
C ASN A 138 9.94 -7.92 16.17
N ASP A 139 8.79 -8.04 16.84
CA ASP A 139 8.12 -9.30 17.15
C ASP A 139 6.86 -9.53 16.30
N LYS A 140 6.21 -8.47 15.79
CA LYS A 140 4.97 -8.56 15.02
C LYS A 140 4.82 -7.48 13.94
N ILE A 141 3.87 -7.70 13.04
CA ILE A 141 3.38 -6.73 12.06
C ILE A 141 1.93 -6.42 12.42
N THR A 142 1.65 -5.15 12.69
CA THR A 142 0.28 -4.69 12.99
C THR A 142 -0.28 -3.88 11.83
N LEU A 143 -1.52 -4.18 11.44
CA LEU A 143 -2.28 -3.44 10.44
C LEU A 143 -3.40 -2.66 11.12
N LEU A 144 -3.39 -1.35 10.89
CA LEU A 144 -4.36 -0.41 11.42
C LEU A 144 -5.24 0.11 10.29
N ALA A 145 -6.53 0.29 10.57
CA ALA A 145 -7.48 0.89 9.64
C ALA A 145 -8.46 1.81 10.38
N ALA A 146 -9.06 2.75 9.65
CA ALA A 146 -10.24 3.44 10.13
C ALA A 146 -11.49 2.59 9.78
N PRO A 147 -12.37 2.24 10.75
CA PRO A 147 -13.54 1.40 10.52
C PRO A 147 -14.71 2.17 9.85
N SER A 148 -14.44 3.28 9.15
CA SER A 148 -15.47 4.18 8.62
C SER A 148 -15.31 4.45 7.13
N ARG A 149 -16.43 4.37 6.40
CA ARG A 149 -16.53 4.63 4.96
C ARG A 149 -16.20 6.08 4.57
N TRP A 150 -16.40 7.03 5.48
CA TRP A 150 -16.20 8.47 5.26
C TRP A 150 -14.99 9.00 6.02
N TRP A 151 -14.00 8.15 6.26
CA TRP A 151 -12.79 8.62 6.92
C TRP A 151 -11.97 9.49 5.96
N TYR A 152 -11.33 10.49 6.54
CA TYR A 152 -10.31 11.30 5.90
C TYR A 152 -9.12 11.38 6.87
N ARG A 153 -7.93 11.67 6.34
CA ARG A 153 -6.65 11.67 7.07
C ARG A 153 -6.47 12.82 8.07
N GLY A 154 -7.55 13.26 8.71
CA GLY A 154 -7.54 14.26 9.79
C GLY A 154 -8.09 13.74 11.13
N ARG A 155 -8.40 12.44 11.25
CA ARG A 155 -8.98 11.84 12.48
C ARG A 155 -8.18 10.62 12.95
N PRO A 156 -6.95 10.80 13.47
CA PRO A 156 -6.08 9.70 13.89
C PRO A 156 -6.72 8.80 14.94
N LYS A 157 -7.47 9.36 15.92
CA LYS A 157 -8.16 8.62 16.99
C LYS A 157 -9.15 7.53 16.52
N ARG A 158 -9.52 7.53 15.24
CA ARG A 158 -10.38 6.50 14.64
C ARG A 158 -9.63 5.27 14.15
N LEU A 159 -8.30 5.27 14.16
CA LEU A 159 -7.52 4.07 13.87
C LEU A 159 -7.85 2.97 14.87
N ARG A 160 -7.95 1.76 14.36
CA ARG A 160 -8.13 0.52 15.12
C ARG A 160 -7.22 -0.54 14.54
N ILE A 161 -6.73 -1.42 15.39
CA ILE A 161 -6.03 -2.63 14.97
C ILE A 161 -7.07 -3.53 14.30
N ILE A 162 -6.78 -3.94 13.07
CA ILE A 162 -7.63 -4.84 12.30
C ILE A 162 -7.00 -6.23 12.14
N ALA A 163 -5.67 -6.30 12.15
CA ALA A 163 -4.93 -7.54 12.14
C ALA A 163 -3.58 -7.34 12.82
N GLU A 164 -3.14 -8.38 13.52
CA GLU A 164 -1.79 -8.50 14.05
C GLU A 164 -1.26 -9.86 13.64
N PHE A 165 -0.03 -9.87 13.14
CA PHE A 165 0.66 -11.08 12.75
C PHE A 165 2.01 -11.10 13.45
N PRO A 166 2.29 -12.08 14.31
CA PRO A 166 3.65 -12.24 14.81
C PRO A 166 4.61 -12.56 13.63
N THR A 167 5.88 -12.20 13.79
CA THR A 167 6.90 -12.23 12.71
C THR A 167 7.29 -13.63 12.27
N ASP A 168 6.97 -14.64 13.06
CA ASP A 168 7.01 -16.06 12.70
C ASP A 168 5.90 -16.42 11.69
N LEU A 169 4.72 -15.79 11.81
CA LEU A 169 3.57 -16.01 10.95
C LEU A 169 3.58 -15.14 9.69
N ALA A 170 3.98 -13.87 9.78
CA ALA A 170 4.01 -12.98 8.61
C ALA A 170 5.24 -12.05 8.61
N ARG A 171 5.81 -11.83 7.42
CA ARG A 171 6.98 -10.97 7.20
C ARG A 171 6.78 -10.08 5.98
N CYS A 172 7.34 -8.88 6.05
CA CYS A 172 7.40 -7.98 4.90
C CYS A 172 8.59 -8.34 4.01
N ARG A 173 8.32 -8.84 2.81
CA ARG A 173 9.36 -9.09 1.80
C ARG A 173 9.43 -7.94 0.81
N ILE A 174 10.57 -7.25 0.79
CA ILE A 174 10.80 -6.09 -0.07
C ILE A 174 11.61 -6.54 -1.29
N PRO A 175 11.12 -6.37 -2.54
CA PRO A 175 11.93 -6.58 -3.74
C PRO A 175 13.20 -5.73 -3.71
N GLU A 176 14.30 -6.23 -4.28
CA GLU A 176 15.58 -5.49 -4.30
C GLU A 176 15.45 -4.13 -5.00
N PHE A 177 14.71 -4.09 -6.11
CA PHE A 177 14.46 -2.87 -6.86
C PHE A 177 13.42 -1.92 -6.22
N ALA A 178 12.79 -2.32 -5.10
CA ALA A 178 11.77 -1.50 -4.46
C ALA A 178 12.40 -0.27 -3.80
N ASP A 179 11.82 0.89 -4.13
CA ASP A 179 12.25 2.22 -3.72
C ASP A 179 11.03 3.16 -3.69
N ASP A 180 11.24 4.48 -3.54
CA ASP A 180 10.13 5.45 -3.53
C ASP A 180 9.39 5.58 -4.90
N ASP A 181 9.99 5.10 -5.98
CA ASP A 181 9.37 4.99 -7.30
C ASP A 181 8.65 3.64 -7.50
N ILE A 182 9.15 2.57 -6.87
CA ILE A 182 8.64 1.20 -6.88
C ILE A 182 8.25 0.80 -5.45
N ARG A 183 7.10 1.33 -5.04
CA ARG A 183 6.56 1.20 -3.68
C ARG A 183 5.77 -0.09 -3.46
N ARG A 184 6.20 -1.21 -4.04
CA ARG A 184 5.50 -2.48 -3.93
C ARG A 184 6.31 -3.47 -3.10
N PHE A 185 5.62 -4.26 -2.31
CA PHE A 185 6.20 -5.28 -1.45
C PHE A 185 5.20 -6.41 -1.21
N TRP A 186 5.66 -7.51 -0.63
CA TRP A 186 4.79 -8.60 -0.19
C TRP A 186 4.68 -8.61 1.32
N LEU A 187 3.48 -8.92 1.81
CA LEU A 187 3.30 -9.53 3.12
C LEU A 187 3.26 -11.04 2.88
N GLN A 188 4.35 -11.73 3.25
CA GLN A 188 4.50 -13.17 3.08
C GLN A 188 4.18 -13.88 4.40
N PHE A 189 3.40 -14.94 4.34
CA PHE A 189 3.01 -15.76 5.48
C PHE A 189 3.85 -17.04 5.59
N SER A 190 3.85 -17.67 6.76
CA SER A 190 4.64 -18.87 7.05
C SER A 190 4.23 -20.09 6.22
N ASP A 191 2.97 -20.15 5.77
CA ASP A 191 2.45 -21.16 4.83
C ASP A 191 2.90 -20.93 3.37
N GLY A 192 3.76 -19.93 3.14
CA GLY A 192 4.27 -19.57 1.81
C GLY A 192 3.32 -18.68 1.01
N SER A 193 2.09 -18.46 1.49
CA SER A 193 1.14 -17.57 0.84
C SER A 193 1.55 -16.10 0.99
N TRP A 194 1.07 -15.23 0.10
CA TRP A 194 1.48 -13.83 0.11
C TRP A 194 0.40 -12.89 -0.40
N ILE A 195 0.46 -11.64 0.06
CA ILE A 195 -0.34 -10.52 -0.44
C ILE A 195 0.60 -9.43 -0.97
N SER A 196 0.32 -8.91 -2.16
CA SER A 196 1.05 -7.76 -2.68
C SER A 196 0.42 -6.45 -2.22
N LEU A 197 1.25 -5.62 -1.62
CA LEU A 197 0.88 -4.32 -1.10
C LEU A 197 1.66 -3.21 -1.81
N LYS A 198 1.04 -2.04 -1.87
CA LYS A 198 1.61 -0.82 -2.40
C LYS A 198 1.64 0.24 -1.30
N ALA A 199 2.84 0.64 -0.89
CA ALA A 199 3.05 1.72 0.05
C ALA A 199 2.77 3.10 -0.58
N GLU A 200 2.40 4.05 0.25
CA GLU A 200 2.30 5.45 -0.11
C GLU A 200 3.69 6.03 -0.42
N ARG A 201 3.73 7.15 -1.15
CA ARG A 201 4.98 7.83 -1.44
C ARG A 201 5.36 8.72 -0.26
N GLY A 202 6.63 8.72 0.10
CA GLY A 202 7.15 9.60 1.13
C GLY A 202 8.28 8.98 1.93
N GLU A 203 8.89 9.80 2.77
CA GLU A 203 10.03 9.44 3.61
C GLU A 203 9.77 8.19 4.46
N GLN A 204 8.56 8.05 5.01
CA GLN A 204 8.20 6.89 5.84
C GLN A 204 8.23 5.56 5.09
N THR A 205 8.01 5.57 3.78
CA THR A 205 8.11 4.34 2.98
C THR A 205 9.55 3.88 2.83
N GLN A 206 10.51 4.81 2.80
CA GLN A 206 11.93 4.46 2.79
C GLN A 206 12.36 3.87 4.13
N ARG A 207 11.93 4.48 5.25
CA ARG A 207 12.16 3.95 6.59
C ARG A 207 11.52 2.58 6.79
N PHE A 208 10.28 2.41 6.33
CA PHE A 208 9.58 1.12 6.30
C PHE A 208 10.37 0.06 5.53
N PHE A 209 10.79 0.35 4.30
CA PHE A 209 11.57 -0.62 3.49
C PHE A 209 12.92 -0.95 4.12
N ALA A 210 13.59 0.02 4.73
CA ALA A 210 14.83 -0.24 5.46
C ALA A 210 14.59 -1.16 6.67
N ALA A 211 13.55 -0.90 7.46
CA ALA A 211 13.18 -1.72 8.61
C ALA A 211 12.83 -3.16 8.20
N CYS A 212 12.01 -3.35 7.16
CA CYS A 212 11.65 -4.68 6.68
C CYS A 212 12.84 -5.45 6.12
N ARG A 213 13.79 -4.77 5.46
CA ARG A 213 15.03 -5.41 5.00
C ARG A 213 15.91 -5.83 6.16
N ALA A 214 16.03 -5.01 7.21
CA ALA A 214 16.80 -5.36 8.40
C ALA A 214 16.26 -6.62 9.12
N GLN A 215 14.94 -6.80 9.13
CA GLN A 215 14.29 -7.99 9.71
C GLN A 215 14.55 -9.29 8.93
N LEU A 216 14.91 -9.22 7.65
CA LEU A 216 15.21 -10.39 6.83
C LEU A 216 16.67 -10.86 6.97
N SER A 217 17.54 -10.01 7.52
CA SER A 217 18.96 -10.31 7.75
C SER A 217 19.25 -10.96 9.11
N GLN A 218 18.22 -11.14 9.95
CA GLN A 218 18.27 -11.77 11.28
C GLN A 218 17.66 -13.17 11.23
#